data_AF-A0A9E0N8R9-F1
#
_entry.id   AF-A0A9E0N8R9-F1
#
_cell.length_a   1.000
_cell.length_b   1.000
_cell.length_c   1.000
_cell.angle_alpha   90.00
_cell.angle_beta   90.00
_cell.angle_gamma   90.00
#
_symmetry.space_group_name_H-M   'P 1'
#
loop_
_entity.id
_entity.type
_entity.pdbx_description
1 polymer ?
#
loop_
_entity_poly.entity_id
_entity_poly.type
_entity_poly.pdbx_seq_one_letter_code
_entity_poly.pdbx_strand_id
1 'polypeptide(L)'
;MMFFARVRQEHPRFFHRVAVLDIGSLDINGNNRYLFDDALYIGIDVGTGKNVDFVVKGHEFDLPDDSFDVVISSECLEHDQHYAQTLTNAVRLLRPGGMLTFTCATTGRAEHGTRRTTPEAAPLLADHGAWGDYYRNLTAKDVCDVIDVQEVFSSFSFQVNEVSCDLYFWGVKKGSSELNRNGSFHSVADSIAAHRTTIAALEARNRDLEAALEDERVTVEQLRRRSSAIASELISARRALEQKSNQVLRLQSTWHQKTAVTIYRAAKKVRGGIKGG
;
A
#
# COMPACT_ATOMS: atom_id res chain seq x y z
N MET A 1 6.41 0.16 -29.06
CA MET A 1 6.01 -1.12 -29.70
C MET A 1 7.02 -1.68 -30.71
N MET A 2 7.73 -0.88 -31.51
CA MET A 2 8.74 -1.42 -32.46
C MET A 2 9.99 -2.03 -31.78
N PHE A 3 10.41 -1.52 -30.62
CA PHE A 3 11.63 -1.99 -29.95
C PHE A 3 11.58 -3.48 -29.60
N PHE A 4 10.61 -3.93 -28.80
CA PHE A 4 10.54 -5.34 -28.40
C PHE A 4 10.29 -6.28 -29.58
N ALA A 5 9.58 -5.85 -30.62
CA ALA A 5 9.44 -6.64 -31.84
C ALA A 5 10.79 -6.87 -32.53
N ARG A 6 11.66 -5.84 -32.55
CA ARG A 6 13.04 -5.98 -33.03
C ARG A 6 13.88 -6.88 -32.13
N VAL A 7 13.78 -6.74 -30.80
CA VAL A 7 14.46 -7.64 -29.85
C VAL A 7 14.03 -9.10 -30.06
N ARG A 8 12.75 -9.35 -30.34
CA ARG A 8 12.24 -10.67 -30.72
C ARG A 8 12.85 -11.19 -32.02
N GLN A 9 13.00 -10.33 -33.02
CA GLN A 9 13.63 -10.70 -34.28
C GLN A 9 15.12 -11.04 -34.12
N GLU A 10 15.85 -10.27 -33.31
CA GLU A 10 17.28 -10.44 -33.05
C GLU A 10 17.56 -11.63 -32.10
N HIS A 11 16.66 -11.89 -31.14
CA HIS A 11 16.82 -12.92 -30.12
C HIS A 11 15.57 -13.82 -29.96
N PRO A 12 15.15 -14.53 -31.01
CA PRO A 12 13.87 -15.25 -31.04
C PRO A 12 13.73 -16.34 -29.96
N ARG A 13 14.87 -16.87 -29.47
CA ARG A 13 14.89 -17.89 -28.41
C ARG A 13 14.27 -17.44 -27.08
N PHE A 14 14.17 -16.13 -26.84
CA PHE A 14 13.58 -15.58 -25.61
C PHE A 14 12.08 -15.33 -25.72
N PHE A 15 11.45 -15.66 -26.86
CA PHE A 15 10.04 -15.34 -27.10
C PHE A 15 9.18 -16.57 -27.39
N HIS A 16 9.72 -17.77 -27.20
CA HIS A 16 9.00 -19.02 -27.43
C HIS A 16 9.32 -20.05 -26.35
N ARG A 17 8.30 -20.63 -25.71
CA ARG A 17 8.44 -21.64 -24.64
C ARG A 17 9.33 -21.18 -23.48
N VAL A 18 8.99 -20.02 -22.95
CA VAL A 18 9.73 -19.35 -21.88
C VAL A 18 8.83 -18.98 -20.70
N ALA A 19 9.42 -18.84 -19.51
CA ALA A 19 8.82 -18.18 -18.36
C ALA A 19 9.17 -16.68 -18.38
N VAL A 20 8.13 -15.84 -18.35
CA VAL A 20 8.22 -14.38 -18.49
C VAL A 20 7.61 -13.70 -17.27
N LEU A 21 8.34 -12.74 -16.71
CA LEU A 21 7.83 -11.76 -15.76
C LEU A 21 7.71 -10.41 -16.45
N ASP A 22 6.53 -9.81 -16.44
CA ASP A 22 6.26 -8.46 -16.97
C ASP A 22 5.97 -7.51 -15.81
N ILE A 23 6.85 -6.53 -15.59
CA ILE A 23 6.79 -5.57 -14.47
C ILE A 23 6.15 -4.26 -14.95
N GLY A 24 5.04 -3.86 -14.33
CA GLY A 24 4.22 -2.74 -14.81
C GLY A 24 3.31 -3.20 -15.95
N SER A 25 2.60 -4.30 -15.73
CA SER A 25 1.96 -5.09 -16.78
C SER A 25 0.58 -4.60 -17.21
N LEU A 26 0.01 -3.57 -16.55
CA LEU A 26 -1.33 -3.10 -16.86
C LEU A 26 -1.48 -2.72 -18.34
N ASP A 27 -2.44 -3.37 -19.00
CA ASP A 27 -2.80 -3.08 -20.39
C ASP A 27 -3.74 -1.87 -20.47
N ILE A 28 -3.15 -0.69 -20.72
CA ILE A 28 -3.87 0.55 -21.01
C ILE A 28 -4.06 0.72 -22.52
N ASN A 29 -2.97 0.54 -23.29
CA ASN A 29 -2.89 0.81 -24.74
C ASN A 29 -2.24 -0.34 -25.51
N GLY A 30 -2.30 -1.55 -24.97
CA GLY A 30 -1.52 -2.71 -25.42
C GLY A 30 -0.69 -3.29 -24.28
N ASN A 31 -0.17 -4.49 -24.50
CA ASN A 31 0.65 -5.23 -23.54
C ASN A 31 1.80 -5.97 -24.25
N ASN A 32 2.76 -6.53 -23.52
CA ASN A 32 3.87 -7.28 -24.13
C ASN A 32 3.52 -8.76 -24.40
N ARG A 33 2.39 -9.27 -23.91
CA ARG A 33 2.02 -10.71 -23.97
C ARG A 33 1.93 -11.24 -25.40
N TYR A 34 1.49 -10.42 -26.37
CA TYR A 34 1.41 -10.82 -27.79
C TYR A 34 2.78 -11.16 -28.43
N LEU A 35 3.89 -10.78 -27.79
CA LEU A 35 5.22 -11.06 -28.30
C LEU A 35 5.66 -12.51 -28.08
N PHE A 36 4.98 -13.23 -27.18
CA PHE A 36 5.44 -14.53 -26.69
C PHE A 36 4.52 -15.67 -27.15
N ASP A 37 5.12 -16.75 -27.65
CA ASP A 37 4.42 -17.94 -28.11
C ASP A 37 4.65 -19.11 -27.12
N ASP A 38 3.58 -19.78 -26.68
CA ASP A 38 3.64 -20.94 -25.77
C ASP A 38 4.43 -20.65 -24.47
N ALA A 39 4.25 -19.45 -23.91
CA ALA A 39 4.98 -18.95 -22.75
C ALA A 39 4.13 -18.96 -21.47
N LEU A 40 4.80 -19.18 -20.33
CA LEU A 40 4.24 -18.88 -19.01
C LEU A 40 4.49 -17.40 -18.75
N TYR A 41 3.46 -16.60 -18.84
CA TYR A 41 3.57 -15.15 -18.73
C TYR A 41 2.83 -14.65 -17.50
N ILE A 42 3.58 -14.05 -16.58
CA ILE A 42 3.09 -13.43 -15.36
C ILE A 42 3.22 -11.91 -15.48
N GLY A 43 2.11 -11.20 -15.42
CA GLY A 43 2.07 -9.75 -15.26
C GLY A 43 1.96 -9.33 -13.80
N ILE A 44 2.79 -8.38 -13.38
CA ILE A 44 2.67 -7.74 -12.06
C ILE A 44 2.49 -6.23 -12.19
N ASP A 45 1.72 -5.67 -11.27
CA ASP A 45 1.53 -4.22 -11.16
C ASP A 45 1.11 -3.83 -9.74
N VAL A 46 1.12 -2.54 -9.42
CA VAL A 46 0.78 -2.02 -8.09
C VAL A 46 -0.72 -2.02 -7.80
N GLY A 47 -1.56 -2.33 -8.80
CA GLY A 47 -3.01 -2.40 -8.68
C GLY A 47 -3.63 -3.39 -9.67
N THR A 48 -4.90 -3.72 -9.47
CA THR A 48 -5.63 -4.66 -10.33
C THR A 48 -5.93 -4.06 -11.70
N GLY A 49 -5.90 -4.88 -12.75
CA GLY A 49 -6.41 -4.49 -14.05
C GLY A 49 -6.12 -5.50 -15.15
N LYS A 50 -6.38 -5.13 -16.40
CA LYS A 50 -6.18 -6.01 -17.55
C LYS A 50 -4.69 -6.37 -17.68
N ASN A 51 -4.41 -7.65 -17.94
CA ASN A 51 -3.06 -8.22 -18.04
C ASN A 51 -2.24 -8.30 -16.74
N VAL A 52 -2.80 -7.88 -15.60
CA VAL A 52 -2.17 -8.04 -14.27
C VAL A 52 -2.61 -9.36 -13.64
N ASP A 53 -1.65 -10.26 -13.39
CA ASP A 53 -1.87 -11.55 -12.72
C ASP A 53 -1.71 -11.42 -11.20
N PHE A 54 -0.76 -10.60 -10.72
CA PHE A 54 -0.55 -10.35 -9.29
C PHE A 54 -0.41 -8.85 -8.99
N VAL A 55 -1.08 -8.41 -7.91
CA VAL A 55 -0.98 -7.03 -7.40
C VAL A 55 0.16 -6.96 -6.40
N VAL A 56 1.32 -6.48 -6.85
CA VAL A 56 2.57 -6.46 -6.10
C VAL A 56 3.57 -5.51 -6.76
N LYS A 57 4.36 -4.80 -5.95
CA LYS A 57 5.40 -3.89 -6.46
C LYS A 57 6.58 -4.69 -7.02
N GLY A 58 7.24 -4.17 -8.05
CA GLY A 58 8.37 -4.86 -8.70
C GLY A 58 9.50 -5.28 -7.76
N HIS A 59 9.83 -4.44 -6.78
CA HIS A 59 10.85 -4.73 -5.76
C HIS A 59 10.38 -5.60 -4.60
N GLU A 60 9.08 -5.85 -4.46
CA GLU A 60 8.48 -6.72 -3.43
C GLU A 60 8.08 -8.09 -3.99
N PHE A 61 8.07 -8.25 -5.32
CA PHE A 61 7.73 -9.54 -5.94
C PHE A 61 8.82 -10.57 -5.63
N ASP A 62 8.44 -11.60 -4.88
CA ASP A 62 9.38 -12.57 -4.35
C ASP A 62 9.06 -13.99 -4.81
N LEU A 63 9.98 -14.53 -5.60
CA LEU A 63 10.10 -15.93 -5.95
C LEU A 63 11.57 -16.33 -5.76
N PRO A 64 11.90 -17.63 -5.75
CA PRO A 64 13.29 -18.06 -5.73
C PRO A 64 14.12 -17.39 -6.83
N ASP A 65 15.41 -17.20 -6.58
CA ASP A 65 16.35 -16.69 -7.58
C ASP A 65 16.28 -17.54 -8.86
N ASP A 66 16.61 -16.92 -9.99
CA ASP A 66 16.69 -17.60 -11.28
C ASP A 66 15.37 -18.27 -11.74
N SER A 67 14.23 -17.70 -11.33
CA SER A 67 12.88 -18.19 -11.68
C SER A 67 12.47 -17.93 -13.12
N PHE A 68 12.96 -16.87 -13.77
CA PHE A 68 12.46 -16.44 -15.09
C PHE A 68 13.51 -16.52 -16.19
N ASP A 69 13.05 -16.85 -17.38
CA ASP A 69 13.86 -16.83 -18.60
C ASP A 69 13.95 -15.42 -19.17
N VAL A 70 12.87 -14.65 -19.00
CA VAL A 70 12.76 -13.26 -19.43
C VAL A 70 12.11 -12.42 -18.34
N VAL A 71 12.71 -11.27 -18.06
CA VAL A 71 12.05 -10.19 -17.33
C VAL A 71 11.90 -9.02 -18.29
N ILE A 72 10.67 -8.53 -18.45
CA ILE A 72 10.31 -7.44 -19.34
C ILE A 72 9.59 -6.32 -18.57
N SER A 73 9.78 -5.07 -18.97
CA SER A 73 9.04 -3.93 -18.44
C SER A 73 8.93 -2.84 -19.49
N SER A 74 7.78 -2.20 -19.62
CA SER A 74 7.55 -1.19 -20.67
C SER A 74 6.95 0.07 -20.09
N GLU A 75 7.69 1.18 -20.18
CA GLU A 75 7.25 2.53 -19.74
C GLU A 75 6.72 2.52 -18.28
N CYS A 76 7.48 1.89 -17.38
CA CYS A 76 7.11 1.73 -15.98
C CYS A 76 8.17 2.30 -15.02
N LEU A 77 9.46 2.09 -15.30
CA LEU A 77 10.55 2.41 -14.36
C LEU A 77 10.67 3.90 -14.05
N GLU A 78 10.29 4.77 -14.98
CA GLU A 78 10.21 6.23 -14.79
C GLU A 78 9.18 6.65 -13.73
N HIS A 79 8.17 5.81 -13.51
CA HIS A 79 7.14 5.98 -12.50
C HIS A 79 7.45 5.22 -11.21
N ASP A 80 8.48 4.38 -11.18
CA ASP A 80 8.83 3.59 -10.00
C ASP A 80 9.82 4.35 -9.10
N GLN A 81 9.34 4.85 -7.97
CA GLN A 81 10.21 5.51 -6.97
C GLN A 81 11.25 4.55 -6.36
N HIS A 82 11.09 3.25 -6.58
CA HIS A 82 11.98 2.16 -6.17
C HIS A 82 12.63 1.47 -7.38
N TYR A 83 12.76 2.15 -8.53
CA TYR A 83 13.31 1.56 -9.77
C TYR A 83 14.65 0.83 -9.54
N ALA A 84 15.51 1.33 -8.64
CA ALA A 84 16.78 0.71 -8.32
C ALA A 84 16.59 -0.68 -7.72
N GLN A 85 15.73 -0.80 -6.70
CA GLN A 85 15.40 -2.08 -6.07
C GLN A 85 14.66 -3.01 -7.05
N THR A 86 13.78 -2.47 -7.89
CA THR A 86 13.06 -3.23 -8.91
C THR A 86 14.02 -3.81 -9.95
N LEU A 87 15.01 -3.04 -10.42
CA LEU A 87 16.05 -3.50 -11.33
C LEU A 87 16.95 -4.57 -10.70
N THR A 88 17.36 -4.39 -9.43
CA THR A 88 18.12 -5.42 -8.70
C THR A 88 17.31 -6.71 -8.56
N ASN A 89 16.02 -6.61 -8.22
CA ASN A 89 15.15 -7.78 -8.10
C ASN A 89 14.92 -8.47 -9.45
N ALA A 90 14.75 -7.71 -10.53
CA ALA A 90 14.66 -8.25 -11.89
C ALA A 90 15.89 -9.08 -12.27
N VAL A 91 17.10 -8.61 -11.96
CA VAL A 91 18.35 -9.36 -12.21
C VAL A 91 18.45 -10.62 -11.35
N ARG A 92 18.00 -10.55 -10.09
CA ARG A 92 17.96 -11.70 -9.17
C ARG A 92 17.03 -12.81 -9.67
N LEU A 93 15.82 -12.42 -10.09
CA LEU A 93 14.79 -13.33 -10.58
C LEU A 93 15.10 -13.90 -11.96
N LEU A 94 15.95 -13.24 -12.74
CA LEU A 94 16.37 -13.70 -14.05
C LEU A 94 17.42 -14.79 -13.95
N ARG A 95 17.22 -15.95 -14.58
CA ARG A 95 18.20 -17.05 -14.53
C ARG A 95 19.49 -16.75 -15.32
N PRO A 96 20.60 -17.46 -15.07
CA PRO A 96 21.79 -17.40 -15.92
C PRO A 96 21.45 -17.75 -17.36
N GLY A 97 21.85 -16.88 -18.30
CA GLY A 97 21.49 -16.97 -19.71
C GLY A 97 20.11 -16.43 -20.07
N GLY A 98 19.33 -15.95 -19.11
CA GLY A 98 18.05 -15.26 -19.32
C GLY A 98 18.22 -13.84 -19.86
N MET A 99 17.13 -13.21 -20.32
CA MET A 99 17.13 -11.84 -20.85
C MET A 99 16.33 -10.86 -19.97
N LEU A 100 16.97 -9.75 -19.59
CA LEU A 100 16.28 -8.55 -19.13
C LEU A 100 16.07 -7.62 -20.32
N THR A 101 14.86 -7.11 -20.54
CA THR A 101 14.62 -6.07 -21.55
C THR A 101 13.59 -5.07 -21.06
N PHE A 102 13.83 -3.77 -21.30
CA PHE A 102 12.87 -2.75 -20.89
C PHE A 102 12.90 -1.51 -21.78
N THR A 103 11.84 -0.73 -21.67
CA THR A 103 11.78 0.67 -22.10
C THR A 103 11.36 1.57 -20.94
N CYS A 104 11.87 2.79 -20.92
CA CYS A 104 11.45 3.83 -19.97
C CYS A 104 11.77 5.22 -20.53
N ALA A 105 11.03 6.24 -20.07
CA ALA A 105 11.35 7.63 -20.37
C ALA A 105 12.80 8.00 -20.00
N THR A 106 13.50 8.68 -20.91
CA THR A 106 14.86 9.21 -20.69
C THR A 106 14.93 10.71 -20.90
N THR A 107 16.14 11.27 -20.81
CA THR A 107 16.41 12.71 -20.87
C THR A 107 15.63 13.38 -22.01
N GLY A 108 14.83 14.39 -21.67
CA GLY A 108 14.05 15.18 -22.61
C GLY A 108 12.60 14.71 -22.78
N ARG A 109 12.21 13.57 -22.19
CA ARG A 109 10.81 13.12 -22.19
C ARG A 109 9.99 13.91 -21.18
N ALA A 110 8.98 14.62 -21.68
CA ALA A 110 8.05 15.37 -20.84
C ALA A 110 7.40 14.45 -19.79
N GLU A 111 7.20 15.00 -18.59
CA GLU A 111 6.48 14.33 -17.51
C GLU A 111 5.07 13.95 -17.96
N HIS A 112 4.66 12.74 -17.58
CA HIS A 112 3.33 12.18 -17.80
C HIS A 112 2.99 11.23 -16.64
N GLY A 113 1.77 10.72 -16.55
CA GLY A 113 1.37 9.72 -15.55
C GLY A 113 1.27 10.22 -14.11
N THR A 114 1.69 11.45 -13.82
CA THR A 114 1.56 12.06 -12.49
C THR A 114 0.28 12.87 -12.37
N ARG A 115 -0.14 13.16 -11.14
CA ARG A 115 -1.30 14.05 -10.88
C ARG A 115 -1.11 15.48 -11.40
N ARG A 116 0.13 15.90 -11.66
CA ARG A 116 0.46 17.23 -12.20
C ARG A 116 0.25 17.33 -13.71
N THR A 117 0.15 16.20 -14.40
CA THR A 117 0.16 16.13 -15.87
C THR A 117 -1.02 15.29 -16.37
N THR A 118 -0.77 14.02 -16.70
CA THR A 118 -1.73 13.07 -17.29
C THR A 118 -1.85 11.83 -16.40
N PRO A 119 -2.51 11.91 -15.22
CA PRO A 119 -2.61 10.79 -14.29
C PRO A 119 -3.27 9.53 -14.91
N GLU A 120 -4.10 9.70 -15.94
CA GLU A 120 -4.67 8.61 -16.72
C GLU A 120 -3.65 7.76 -17.48
N ALA A 121 -2.41 8.25 -17.67
CA ALA A 121 -1.33 7.49 -18.29
C ALA A 121 -0.65 6.50 -17.30
N ALA A 122 -0.82 6.71 -15.99
CA ALA A 122 -0.40 5.76 -14.94
C ALA A 122 -1.49 5.68 -13.86
N PRO A 123 -2.69 5.18 -14.21
CA PRO A 123 -3.90 5.33 -13.40
C PRO A 123 -3.81 4.62 -12.05
N LEU A 124 -3.00 3.57 -11.95
CA LEU A 124 -2.80 2.83 -10.71
C LEU A 124 -2.01 3.62 -9.66
N LEU A 125 -1.33 4.71 -10.02
CA LEU A 125 -0.50 5.48 -9.08
C LEU A 125 -1.20 6.71 -8.50
N ALA A 126 -2.31 7.18 -9.08
CA ALA A 126 -2.95 8.43 -8.70
C ALA A 126 -3.26 8.51 -7.18
N ASP A 127 -3.68 7.39 -6.60
CA ASP A 127 -4.05 7.27 -5.18
C ASP A 127 -2.92 6.73 -4.29
N HIS A 128 -1.72 6.48 -4.83
CA HIS A 128 -0.57 5.94 -4.10
C HIS A 128 0.24 7.01 -3.35
N GLY A 129 -0.44 7.94 -2.67
CA GLY A 129 0.19 8.95 -1.82
C GLY A 129 1.22 9.79 -2.58
N ALA A 130 2.46 9.90 -2.05
CA ALA A 130 3.55 10.64 -2.70
C ALA A 130 4.06 9.97 -3.99
N TRP A 131 3.84 8.67 -4.16
CA TRP A 131 4.28 7.94 -5.36
C TRP A 131 3.50 8.39 -6.61
N GLY A 132 2.22 8.76 -6.47
CA GLY A 132 1.44 9.33 -7.59
C GLY A 132 1.99 10.64 -8.17
N ASP A 133 2.98 11.23 -7.51
CA ASP A 133 3.69 12.44 -7.92
C ASP A 133 5.15 12.20 -8.29
N TYR A 134 5.65 10.96 -8.19
CA TYR A 134 7.00 10.61 -8.58
C TYR A 134 7.08 10.42 -10.09
N TYR A 135 8.11 11.00 -10.69
CA TYR A 135 8.49 10.76 -12.07
C TYR A 135 9.97 11.06 -12.26
N ARG A 136 10.68 10.20 -12.99
CA ARG A 136 12.10 10.39 -13.29
C ARG A 136 12.44 9.88 -14.68
N ASN A 137 12.99 10.75 -15.51
CA ASN A 137 13.68 10.31 -16.73
C ASN A 137 14.94 9.53 -16.33
N LEU A 138 15.02 8.26 -16.69
CA LEU A 138 16.16 7.39 -16.39
C LEU A 138 17.13 7.35 -17.58
N THR A 139 18.42 7.43 -17.29
CA THR A 139 19.50 7.34 -18.28
C THR A 139 20.20 5.99 -18.19
N ALA A 140 20.99 5.65 -19.21
CA ALA A 140 21.87 4.47 -19.15
C ALA A 140 22.81 4.53 -17.94
N LYS A 141 23.24 5.74 -17.53
CA LYS A 141 24.05 5.92 -16.32
C LYS A 141 23.28 5.53 -15.06
N ASP A 142 22.03 5.96 -14.91
CA ASP A 142 21.21 5.60 -13.74
C ASP A 142 21.04 4.08 -13.62
N VAL A 143 20.94 3.37 -14.75
CA VAL A 143 20.88 1.90 -14.78
C VAL A 143 22.23 1.29 -14.39
N CYS A 144 23.34 1.79 -14.95
CA CYS A 144 24.69 1.32 -14.62
C CYS A 144 25.11 1.61 -13.17
N ASP A 145 24.55 2.64 -12.53
CA ASP A 145 24.79 2.93 -11.12
C ASP A 145 24.08 1.94 -10.19
N VAL A 146 23.05 1.23 -10.68
CA VAL A 146 22.30 0.21 -9.93
C VAL A 146 22.81 -1.20 -10.25
N ILE A 147 23.07 -1.48 -11.53
CA ILE A 147 23.53 -2.78 -12.02
C ILE A 147 24.88 -2.57 -12.68
N ASP A 148 25.90 -3.32 -12.24
CA ASP A 148 27.14 -3.45 -13.02
C ASP A 148 26.86 -4.28 -14.27
N VAL A 149 26.42 -3.61 -15.34
CA VAL A 149 25.96 -4.28 -16.57
C VAL A 149 27.06 -5.08 -17.26
N GLN A 150 28.33 -4.66 -17.10
CA GLN A 150 29.48 -5.36 -17.66
C GLN A 150 29.75 -6.65 -16.89
N GLU A 151 29.56 -6.64 -15.57
CA GLU A 151 29.70 -7.83 -14.75
C GLU A 151 28.51 -8.78 -14.88
N VAL A 152 27.28 -8.25 -14.96
CA VAL A 152 26.04 -9.05 -14.95
C VAL A 152 25.71 -9.67 -16.31
N PHE A 153 25.92 -8.96 -17.42
CA PHE A 153 25.45 -9.40 -18.74
C PHE A 153 26.60 -9.81 -19.66
N SER A 154 26.44 -10.92 -20.39
CA SER A 154 27.42 -11.38 -21.39
C SER A 154 27.34 -10.57 -22.69
N SER A 155 26.17 -10.00 -22.94
CA SER A 155 25.86 -9.16 -24.09
C SER A 155 24.68 -8.28 -23.73
N PHE A 156 24.75 -6.99 -24.06
CA PHE A 156 23.67 -6.05 -23.80
C PHE A 156 23.73 -4.88 -24.80
N SER A 157 22.65 -4.13 -24.88
CA SER A 157 22.58 -2.90 -25.68
C SER A 157 21.74 -1.85 -24.96
N PHE A 158 22.25 -0.62 -24.95
CA PHE A 158 21.44 0.57 -24.69
C PHE A 158 21.18 1.29 -26.01
N GLN A 159 19.95 1.76 -26.22
CA GLN A 159 19.60 2.64 -27.34
C GLN A 159 18.69 3.74 -26.83
N VAL A 160 18.87 4.96 -27.33
CA VAL A 160 17.92 6.05 -27.10
C VAL A 160 17.11 6.26 -28.37
N ASN A 161 15.79 6.36 -28.24
CA ASN A 161 14.94 6.90 -29.29
C ASN A 161 14.84 8.41 -29.10
N GLU A 162 15.47 9.19 -29.97
CA GLU A 162 15.50 10.65 -29.85
C GLU A 162 14.15 11.33 -30.11
N VAL A 163 13.23 10.65 -30.80
CA VAL A 163 11.90 11.21 -31.12
C VAL A 163 10.96 11.06 -29.93
N SER A 164 10.90 9.85 -29.35
CA SER A 164 10.10 9.61 -28.16
C SER A 164 10.82 9.97 -26.88
N CYS A 165 12.14 10.17 -26.89
CA CYS A 165 12.96 10.33 -25.69
C CYS A 165 12.84 9.13 -24.74
N ASP A 166 12.85 7.91 -25.28
CA ASP A 166 12.83 6.68 -24.49
C ASP A 166 14.22 6.02 -24.49
N LEU A 167 14.61 5.49 -23.34
CA LEU A 167 15.75 4.59 -23.20
C LEU A 167 15.26 3.15 -23.39
N TYR A 168 15.93 2.44 -24.28
CA TYR A 168 15.72 1.04 -24.57
C TYR A 168 16.91 0.22 -24.10
N PHE A 169 16.63 -0.91 -23.46
CA PHE A 169 17.65 -1.85 -22.99
C PHE A 169 17.27 -3.30 -23.30
N TRP A 170 18.28 -4.09 -23.65
CA TRP A 170 18.23 -5.54 -23.47
C TRP A 170 19.59 -6.04 -23.01
N GLY A 171 19.60 -7.11 -22.20
CA GLY A 171 20.81 -7.74 -21.71
C GLY A 171 20.60 -9.23 -21.42
N VAL A 172 21.55 -10.06 -21.82
CA VAL A 172 21.56 -11.52 -21.56
C VAL A 172 22.46 -11.80 -20.37
N LYS A 173 21.89 -12.29 -19.26
CA LYS A 173 22.60 -12.51 -17.99
C LYS A 173 23.72 -13.54 -18.20
N LYS A 174 24.91 -13.28 -17.67
CA LYS A 174 26.04 -14.20 -17.75
C LYS A 174 25.70 -15.56 -17.14
N GLY A 175 26.41 -16.59 -17.62
CA GLY A 175 26.27 -17.98 -17.19
C GLY A 175 25.38 -18.80 -18.12
N SER A 176 25.48 -20.12 -17.99
CA SER A 176 24.70 -21.09 -18.77
C SER A 176 23.89 -21.94 -17.81
N SER A 177 22.59 -21.68 -17.73
CA SER A 177 21.65 -22.76 -17.42
C SER A 177 21.40 -23.50 -18.72
N GLU A 178 21.52 -24.82 -18.74
CA GLU A 178 20.89 -25.56 -19.84
C GLU A 178 19.43 -25.13 -19.82
N LEU A 179 18.94 -24.58 -20.94
CA LEU A 179 17.52 -24.37 -21.20
C LEU A 179 16.87 -25.75 -21.09
N ASN A 180 16.57 -26.20 -19.88
CA ASN A 180 15.82 -27.41 -19.66
C ASN A 180 14.38 -27.02 -20.00
N ARG A 181 14.10 -26.99 -21.31
CA ARG A 181 12.89 -26.44 -21.95
C ARG A 181 11.60 -27.06 -21.41
N ASN A 182 11.73 -28.19 -20.69
CA ASN A 182 10.64 -28.83 -19.98
C ASN A 182 10.74 -28.64 -18.45
N GLY A 183 11.91 -28.60 -17.83
CA GLY A 183 12.06 -28.52 -16.36
C GLY A 183 11.75 -27.14 -15.75
N SER A 184 12.22 -26.05 -16.37
CA SER A 184 12.07 -24.70 -15.82
C SER A 184 10.61 -24.24 -15.80
N PHE A 185 9.90 -24.46 -16.91
CA PHE A 185 8.48 -24.13 -17.09
C PHE A 185 7.58 -24.78 -16.03
N HIS A 186 7.86 -26.05 -15.70
CA HIS A 186 7.11 -26.77 -14.66
C HIS A 186 7.44 -26.27 -13.26
N SER A 187 8.72 -26.01 -12.94
CA SER A 187 9.10 -25.52 -11.60
C SER A 187 8.47 -24.17 -11.22
N VAL A 188 8.34 -23.26 -12.19
CA VAL A 188 7.68 -21.97 -11.99
C VAL A 188 6.17 -22.16 -11.90
N ALA A 189 5.57 -22.98 -12.78
CA ALA A 189 4.14 -23.31 -12.73
C ALA A 189 3.75 -23.96 -11.39
N ASP A 190 4.56 -24.89 -10.88
CA ASP A 190 4.38 -25.55 -9.59
C ASP A 190 4.50 -24.55 -8.44
N SER A 191 5.50 -23.64 -8.50
CA SER A 191 5.67 -22.57 -7.52
C SER A 191 4.47 -21.62 -7.51
N ILE A 192 3.94 -21.24 -8.69
CA ILE A 192 2.72 -20.44 -8.81
C ILE A 192 1.53 -21.18 -8.21
N ALA A 193 1.37 -22.47 -8.51
CA ALA A 193 0.25 -23.26 -7.98
C ALA A 193 0.30 -23.35 -6.44
N ALA A 194 1.49 -23.54 -5.88
CA ALA A 194 1.71 -23.49 -4.43
C ALA A 194 1.36 -22.11 -3.86
N HIS A 195 1.84 -21.02 -4.49
CA HIS A 195 1.53 -19.65 -4.06
C HIS A 195 0.04 -19.32 -4.15
N ARG A 196 -0.67 -19.75 -5.21
CA ARG A 196 -2.13 -19.57 -5.33
C ARG A 196 -2.88 -20.23 -4.18
N THR A 197 -2.43 -21.41 -3.76
CA THR A 197 -3.02 -22.12 -2.62
C THR A 197 -2.80 -21.33 -1.33
N THR A 198 -1.59 -20.82 -1.12
CA THR A 198 -1.26 -19.98 0.03
C THR A 198 -2.04 -18.66 0.02
N ILE A 199 -2.15 -17.99 -1.13
CA ILE A 199 -2.92 -16.74 -1.28
C ILE A 199 -4.39 -16.99 -0.95
N ALA A 200 -5.01 -18.04 -1.49
CA ALA A 200 -6.40 -18.36 -1.18
C ALA A 200 -6.61 -18.62 0.33
N ALA A 201 -5.65 -19.26 0.99
CA ALA A 201 -5.69 -19.46 2.44
C ALA A 201 -5.53 -18.14 3.22
N LEU A 202 -4.64 -17.25 2.79
CA LEU A 202 -4.46 -15.92 3.39
C LEU A 202 -5.68 -15.03 3.17
N GLU A 203 -6.29 -15.04 2.00
CA GLU A 203 -7.53 -14.32 1.72
C GLU A 203 -8.69 -14.82 2.58
N ALA A 204 -8.82 -16.13 2.76
CA ALA A 204 -9.79 -16.70 3.69
C ALA A 204 -9.54 -16.20 5.12
N ARG A 205 -8.27 -16.21 5.55
CA ARG A 205 -7.90 -15.72 6.89
C ARG A 205 -8.14 -14.23 7.06
N ASN A 206 -7.88 -13.41 6.04
CA ASN A 206 -8.15 -11.98 6.08
C ASN A 206 -9.65 -11.69 6.20
N ARG A 207 -10.51 -12.41 5.47
CA ARG A 207 -11.97 -12.29 5.62
C ARG A 207 -12.43 -12.60 7.04
N ASP A 208 -11.88 -13.65 7.66
CA ASP A 208 -12.20 -14.00 9.06
C ASP A 208 -11.75 -12.90 10.03
N LEU A 209 -10.58 -12.30 9.80
CA LEU A 209 -10.05 -11.21 10.62
C LEU A 209 -10.87 -9.93 10.47
N GLU A 210 -11.31 -9.59 9.25
CA GLU A 210 -12.18 -8.44 9.00
C GLU A 210 -13.53 -8.60 9.70
N ALA A 211 -14.13 -9.79 9.65
CA ALA A 211 -15.35 -10.09 10.37
C ALA A 211 -15.18 -9.93 11.90
N ALA A 212 -14.08 -10.45 12.46
CA ALA A 212 -13.77 -10.31 13.87
C ALA A 212 -13.53 -8.83 14.29
N LEU A 213 -12.85 -8.06 13.44
CA LEU A 213 -12.62 -6.63 13.66
C LEU A 213 -13.92 -5.83 13.68
N GLU A 214 -14.89 -6.18 12.83
CA GLU A 214 -16.19 -5.53 12.80
C GLU A 214 -17.02 -5.84 14.06
N ASP A 215 -17.01 -7.09 14.53
CA ASP A 215 -17.64 -7.47 15.81
C ASP A 215 -17.04 -6.69 17.00
N GLU A 216 -15.72 -6.52 17.00
CA GLU A 216 -15.03 -5.73 18.03
C GLU A 216 -15.40 -4.25 17.95
N ARG A 217 -15.49 -3.67 16.74
CA ARG A 217 -15.97 -2.30 16.52
C ARG A 217 -17.38 -2.08 17.05
N VAL A 218 -18.30 -3.01 16.77
CA VAL A 218 -19.68 -2.97 17.29
C VAL A 218 -19.67 -2.99 18.82
N THR A 219 -18.83 -3.85 19.42
CA THR A 219 -18.69 -3.95 20.88
C THR A 219 -18.17 -2.64 21.49
N VAL A 220 -17.13 -2.05 20.91
CA VAL A 220 -16.57 -0.76 21.35
C VAL A 220 -17.62 0.35 21.27
N GLU A 221 -18.40 0.41 20.20
CA GLU A 221 -19.46 1.41 20.04
C GLU A 221 -20.58 1.22 21.09
N GLN A 222 -20.97 -0.02 21.40
CA GLN A 222 -21.92 -0.30 22.48
C GLN A 222 -21.38 0.15 23.84
N LEU A 223 -20.10 -0.11 24.13
CA LEU A 223 -19.45 0.33 25.37
C LEU A 223 -19.39 1.86 25.46
N ARG A 224 -19.09 2.56 24.35
CA ARG A 224 -19.11 4.03 24.29
C ARG A 224 -20.49 4.59 24.63
N ARG A 225 -21.55 4.02 24.06
CA ARG A 225 -22.94 4.42 24.36
C ARG A 225 -23.29 4.20 25.83
N ARG A 226 -22.94 3.04 26.40
CA ARG A 226 -23.15 2.77 27.84
C ARG A 226 -22.37 3.73 28.73
N SER A 227 -21.11 4.00 28.40
CA SER A 227 -20.28 4.96 29.14
C SER A 227 -20.88 6.37 29.10
N SER A 228 -21.40 6.81 27.95
CA SER A 228 -22.07 8.12 27.81
C SER A 228 -23.36 8.19 28.65
N ALA A 229 -24.16 7.12 28.68
CA ALA A 229 -25.35 7.04 29.52
C ALA A 229 -25.02 7.14 31.02
N ILE A 230 -24.03 6.38 31.49
CA ILE A 230 -23.57 6.42 32.89
C ILE A 230 -23.06 7.82 33.25
N ALA A 231 -22.33 8.49 32.35
CA ALA A 231 -21.86 9.86 32.59
C ALA A 231 -23.04 10.84 32.75
N SER A 232 -24.08 10.71 31.93
CA SER A 232 -25.30 11.53 32.03
C SER A 232 -26.06 11.29 33.35
N GLU A 233 -26.17 10.04 33.78
CA GLU A 233 -26.77 9.68 35.08
C GLU A 233 -25.97 10.25 36.25
N LEU A 234 -24.64 10.16 36.22
CA LEU A 234 -23.75 10.74 37.24
C LEU A 234 -23.91 12.26 37.34
N ILE A 235 -23.99 12.96 36.19
CA ILE A 235 -24.24 14.41 36.16
C ILE A 235 -25.58 14.74 36.81
N SER A 236 -26.63 13.97 36.50
CA SER A 236 -27.97 14.17 37.05
C SER A 236 -28.02 13.90 38.56
N ALA A 237 -27.40 12.81 39.02
CA ALA A 237 -27.28 12.46 40.42
C ALA A 237 -26.51 13.53 41.23
N ARG A 238 -25.42 14.05 40.66
CA ARG A 238 -24.64 15.14 41.27
C ARG A 238 -25.49 16.40 41.45
N ARG A 239 -26.25 16.81 40.43
CA ARG A 239 -27.17 17.96 40.53
C ARG A 239 -28.24 17.77 41.60
N ALA A 240 -28.83 16.57 41.70
CA ALA A 240 -29.81 16.25 42.73
C ALA A 240 -29.20 16.32 44.14
N LEU A 241 -27.97 15.84 44.32
CA LEU A 241 -27.24 15.93 45.58
C LEU A 241 -26.95 17.39 45.96
N GLU A 242 -26.52 18.22 45.02
CA GLU A 242 -26.31 19.67 45.23
C GLU A 242 -27.60 20.38 45.65
N GLN A 243 -28.74 20.05 45.03
CA GLN A 243 -30.04 20.60 45.42
C GLN A 243 -30.43 20.21 46.85
N LYS A 244 -30.26 18.93 47.22
CA LYS A 244 -30.53 18.46 48.59
C LYS A 244 -29.61 19.12 49.61
N SER A 245 -28.32 19.25 49.30
CA SER A 245 -27.35 19.96 50.15
C SER A 245 -27.78 21.42 50.41
N ASN A 246 -28.16 22.13 49.35
CA ASN A 246 -28.68 23.50 49.46
C ASN A 246 -29.97 23.58 50.27
N GLN A 247 -30.86 22.59 50.16
CA GLN A 247 -32.08 22.51 50.97
C GLN A 247 -31.76 22.34 52.46
N VAL A 248 -30.81 21.47 52.81
CA VAL A 248 -30.35 21.27 54.19
C VAL A 248 -29.80 22.58 54.76
N LEU A 249 -28.95 23.29 54.02
CA LEU A 249 -28.40 24.59 54.45
C LEU A 249 -29.50 25.62 54.73
N ARG A 250 -30.55 25.68 53.89
CA ARG A 250 -31.70 26.57 54.11
C ARG A 250 -32.48 26.20 55.37
N LEU A 251 -32.73 24.90 55.59
CA LEU A 251 -33.42 24.41 56.77
C LEU A 251 -32.62 24.72 58.05
N GLN A 252 -31.30 24.51 58.03
CA GLN A 252 -30.40 24.89 59.12
C GLN A 252 -30.48 26.39 59.41
N SER A 253 -30.39 27.25 58.39
CA SER A 253 -30.48 28.70 58.57
C SER A 253 -31.83 29.12 59.18
N THR A 254 -32.93 28.56 58.67
CA THR A 254 -34.29 28.82 59.17
C THR A 254 -34.44 28.37 60.62
N TRP A 255 -33.87 27.21 60.98
CA TRP A 255 -33.86 26.72 62.34
C TRP A 255 -33.09 27.66 63.27
N HIS A 256 -31.87 28.08 62.91
CA HIS A 256 -31.09 29.04 63.68
C HIS A 256 -31.84 30.36 63.91
N GLN A 257 -32.48 30.92 62.87
CA GLN A 257 -33.28 32.14 62.99
C GLN A 257 -34.46 31.97 63.95
N LYS A 258 -35.24 30.88 63.82
CA LYS A 258 -36.37 30.60 64.73
C LYS A 258 -35.90 30.43 66.17
N THR A 259 -34.81 29.72 66.39
CA THR A 259 -34.23 29.51 67.73
C THR A 259 -33.76 30.83 68.33
N ALA A 260 -33.07 31.68 67.57
CA ALA A 260 -32.63 33.01 68.03
C ALA A 260 -33.81 33.92 68.41
N VAL A 261 -34.89 33.93 67.61
CA VAL A 261 -36.12 34.70 67.93
C VAL A 261 -36.78 34.19 69.21
N THR A 262 -36.85 32.87 69.39
CA THR A 262 -37.41 32.26 70.61
C THR A 262 -36.58 32.62 71.84
N ILE A 263 -35.26 32.52 71.76
CA ILE A 263 -34.33 32.92 72.84
C ILE A 263 -34.48 34.40 73.16
N TYR A 264 -34.51 35.28 72.15
CA TYR A 264 -34.70 36.72 72.33
C TYR A 264 -36.03 37.05 73.02
N ARG A 265 -37.14 36.43 72.59
CA ARG A 265 -38.46 36.61 73.21
C ARG A 265 -38.46 36.15 74.67
N ALA A 266 -37.85 35.01 74.98
CA ALA A 266 -37.70 34.52 76.34
C ALA A 266 -36.89 35.51 77.21
N ALA A 267 -35.75 36.00 76.72
CA ALA A 267 -34.91 36.98 77.41
C ALA A 267 -35.63 38.32 77.66
N LYS A 268 -36.41 38.81 76.70
CA LYS A 268 -37.22 40.04 76.86
C LYS A 268 -38.31 39.88 77.93
N LYS A 269 -38.95 38.71 78.01
CA LYS A 269 -39.98 38.41 79.02
C LYS A 269 -39.38 38.40 80.44
N VAL A 270 -38.17 37.85 80.59
CA VAL A 270 -37.41 37.88 81.86
C VAL A 270 -37.04 39.32 82.26
N ARG A 271 -36.57 40.16 81.33
CA ARG A 271 -36.25 41.57 81.63
C ARG A 271 -37.47 42.46 81.91
N GLY A 272 -38.62 42.19 81.28
CA GLY A 272 -39.86 42.93 81.50
C GLY A 272 -40.50 42.68 82.88
N GLY A 273 -40.30 41.49 83.45
CA GLY A 273 -40.76 41.16 84.80
C GLY A 273 -39.98 41.84 85.93
N ILE A 274 -38.78 42.37 85.66
CA ILE A 274 -37.90 43.01 86.66
C ILE A 274 -38.24 44.51 86.88
N LYS A 275 -39.10 45.11 86.04
CA LYS A 275 -39.52 46.52 86.16
C LYS A 275 -40.92 46.74 86.75
N GLY A 276 -41.55 45.69 87.28
CA GLY A 276 -42.92 45.74 87.83
C GLY A 276 -43.04 45.19 89.25
N GLY A 277 -41.96 45.22 90.04
CA GLY A 277 -41.93 44.91 91.46
C GLY A 277 -41.56 46.15 92.27
#